data_AF-A0A1H6Y689-F1
#
_entry.id   AF-A0A1H6Y689-F1
#
_cell.length_a   1.000
_cell.length_b   1.000
_cell.length_c   1.000
_cell.angle_alpha   90.00
_cell.angle_beta   90.00
_cell.angle_gamma   90.00
#
_symmetry.space_group_name_H-M   'P 1'
#
loop_
_entity.id
_entity.type
_entity.pdbx_description
1 polymer ?
#
loop_
_entity_poly.entity_id
_entity_poly.type
_entity_poly.pdbx_seq_one_letter_code
_entity_poly.pdbx_strand_id
1 'polypeptide(L)'
;MTNPGFSKWILTGIILLFVMDINAQNSMGANAGLSPNQVISQVGKQQSGTGRVLSGQVINASPWIVRLAKLEIHPDFLDQYKAAIEEHTQAALESEPGVLTLYAMTEEKHPNRVTVLEIYASNEAYQTHLKTAHFIKYKTGTQKMVKSLELVNVDAIAFGAKSDVLQLKK
;
A
#
# COMPACT_ATOMS: atom_id res chain seq x y z
N MET A 1 38.49 20.67 -8.53
CA MET A 1 37.16 21.14 -8.97
C MET A 1 36.21 19.95 -8.97
N THR A 2 35.48 19.73 -7.88
CA THR A 2 34.48 18.66 -7.76
C THR A 2 33.14 19.32 -7.47
N ASN A 3 32.23 19.28 -8.43
CA ASN A 3 30.92 19.92 -8.36
C ASN A 3 29.91 18.98 -7.65
N PRO A 4 29.37 19.32 -6.47
CA PRO A 4 28.49 18.43 -5.69
C PRO A 4 27.00 18.64 -6.03
N GLY A 5 26.67 18.91 -7.30
CA GLY A 5 25.35 19.42 -7.71
C GLY A 5 24.42 18.47 -8.47
N PHE A 6 24.86 17.25 -8.84
CA PHE A 6 24.13 16.47 -9.86
C PHE A 6 23.26 15.31 -9.33
N SER A 7 23.27 15.03 -8.03
CA SER A 7 22.61 13.84 -7.46
C SER A 7 21.19 14.06 -6.91
N LYS A 8 20.80 15.29 -6.54
CA LYS A 8 19.48 15.56 -5.94
C LYS A 8 18.33 15.76 -6.93
N TRP A 9 18.61 16.13 -8.17
CA TRP A 9 17.57 16.46 -9.15
C TRP A 9 16.94 15.24 -9.84
N ILE A 10 17.68 14.13 -9.92
CA ILE A 10 17.19 12.89 -10.56
C ILE A 10 16.24 12.11 -9.63
N LEU A 11 16.53 12.05 -8.31
CA LEU A 11 15.64 11.37 -7.36
C LEU A 11 14.28 12.07 -7.19
N THR A 12 14.27 13.41 -7.18
CA THR A 12 13.02 14.18 -7.02
C THR A 12 12.10 14.03 -8.23
N GLY A 13 12.66 13.95 -9.45
CA GLY A 13 11.90 13.76 -10.69
C GLY A 13 11.26 12.37 -10.81
N ILE A 14 11.95 11.31 -10.37
CA ILE A 14 11.42 9.94 -10.39
C ILE A 14 10.30 9.79 -9.36
N ILE A 15 10.43 10.38 -8.17
CA ILE A 15 9.37 10.37 -7.15
C ILE A 15 8.12 11.13 -7.64
N LEU A 16 8.30 12.26 -8.34
CA LEU A 16 7.18 13.05 -8.84
C LEU A 16 6.43 12.35 -9.99
N LEU A 17 7.14 11.65 -10.88
CA LEU A 17 6.53 10.79 -11.91
C LEU A 17 5.81 9.59 -11.29
N PHE A 18 6.33 9.03 -10.19
CA PHE A 18 5.71 7.88 -9.50
C PHE A 18 4.41 8.22 -8.75
N VAL A 19 4.34 9.42 -8.12
CA VAL A 19 3.11 9.89 -7.47
C VAL A 19 2.01 10.17 -8.51
N MET A 20 2.37 10.64 -9.70
CA MET A 20 1.41 10.84 -10.79
C MET A 20 0.86 9.52 -11.34
N ASP A 21 1.68 8.46 -11.43
CA ASP A 21 1.24 7.16 -11.95
C ASP A 21 0.32 6.40 -10.96
N ILE A 22 0.55 6.55 -9.64
CA ILE A 22 -0.38 6.06 -8.60
C ILE A 22 -1.75 6.75 -8.73
N ASN A 23 -1.77 8.05 -9.00
CA ASN A 23 -3.02 8.79 -9.25
C ASN A 23 -3.67 8.38 -10.59
N ALA A 24 -2.89 8.10 -11.62
CA ALA A 24 -3.39 7.64 -12.91
C ALA A 24 -4.03 6.25 -12.82
N GLN A 25 -3.43 5.30 -12.09
CA GLN A 25 -4.00 3.97 -11.86
C GLN A 25 -5.28 4.02 -11.00
N ASN A 26 -5.38 4.94 -10.04
CA ASN A 26 -6.63 5.21 -9.32
C ASN A 26 -7.73 5.84 -10.19
N SER A 27 -7.38 6.44 -11.34
CA SER A 27 -8.33 7.15 -12.21
C SER A 27 -8.96 6.30 -13.32
N MET A 28 -8.46 5.09 -13.57
CA MET A 28 -9.00 4.20 -14.61
C MET A 28 -10.17 3.32 -14.12
N GLY A 29 -10.61 3.46 -12.87
CA GLY A 29 -11.79 2.81 -12.31
C GLY A 29 -12.75 3.82 -11.68
N ALA A 30 -13.56 4.48 -12.52
CA ALA A 30 -14.66 5.41 -12.17
C ALA A 30 -14.29 6.88 -11.87
N ASN A 31 -14.23 7.71 -12.92
CA ASN A 31 -14.86 9.05 -12.99
C ASN A 31 -14.49 9.76 -14.30
N ALA A 32 -15.07 9.32 -15.41
CA ALA A 32 -15.06 10.10 -16.63
C ALA A 32 -16.05 11.27 -16.49
N GLY A 33 -15.58 12.47 -16.11
CA GLY A 33 -16.41 13.68 -16.22
C GLY A 33 -16.13 14.86 -15.29
N LEU A 34 -15.17 14.81 -14.36
CA LEU A 34 -14.95 15.92 -13.42
C LEU A 34 -13.65 16.69 -13.70
N SER A 35 -13.77 18.02 -13.70
CA SER A 35 -12.66 18.96 -13.87
C SER A 35 -11.67 18.89 -12.68
N PRO A 36 -10.35 19.16 -12.89
CA PRO A 36 -9.32 19.07 -11.85
C PRO A 36 -9.64 19.84 -10.55
N ASN A 37 -10.34 20.97 -10.64
CA ASN A 37 -10.73 21.76 -9.46
C ASN A 37 -11.90 21.14 -8.67
N GLN A 38 -12.70 20.26 -9.28
CA GLN A 38 -13.77 19.55 -8.58
C GLN A 38 -13.23 18.33 -7.81
N VAL A 39 -12.19 17.68 -8.31
CA VAL A 39 -11.51 16.57 -7.62
C VAL A 39 -10.85 17.06 -6.33
N ILE A 40 -10.16 18.20 -6.34
CA ILE A 40 -9.48 18.76 -5.14
C ILE A 40 -10.48 19.07 -4.02
N SER A 41 -11.69 19.56 -4.37
CA SER A 41 -12.74 19.84 -3.38
C SER A 41 -13.41 18.59 -2.79
N GLN A 42 -13.40 17.46 -3.50
CA GLN A 42 -13.90 16.19 -2.99
C GLN A 42 -12.86 15.48 -2.11
N VAL A 43 -11.56 15.60 -2.43
CA VAL A 43 -10.45 15.07 -1.62
C VAL A 43 -10.35 15.78 -0.26
N GLY A 44 -10.71 17.07 -0.18
CA GLY A 44 -10.69 17.85 1.07
C GLY A 44 -11.94 17.76 1.95
N LYS A 45 -13.01 17.06 1.54
CA LYS A 45 -14.29 17.02 2.28
C LYS A 45 -14.74 15.66 2.80
N GLN A 46 -13.94 14.59 2.62
CA GLN A 46 -14.24 13.28 3.23
C GLN A 46 -13.35 12.92 4.43
N GLN A 47 -12.73 13.93 5.06
CA GLN A 47 -12.13 13.81 6.38
C GLN A 47 -12.62 14.93 7.31
N SER A 48 -13.94 15.00 7.51
CA SER A 48 -14.46 15.47 8.80
C SER A 48 -15.18 14.29 9.43
N GLY A 49 -14.67 13.85 10.58
CA GLY A 49 -15.22 12.73 11.33
C GLY A 49 -16.72 12.93 11.55
N THR A 50 -17.52 12.11 10.89
CA THR A 50 -18.91 11.87 11.28
C THR A 50 -18.92 10.48 11.88
N GLY A 51 -18.75 10.42 13.20
CA GLY A 51 -18.85 9.17 13.96
C GLY A 51 -20.17 8.48 13.63
N ARG A 52 -20.10 7.19 13.28
CA ARG A 52 -21.29 6.38 13.05
C ARG A 52 -21.89 6.04 14.41
N VAL A 53 -23.00 6.69 14.75
CA VAL A 53 -23.72 6.40 16.00
C VAL A 53 -24.49 5.09 15.82
N LEU A 54 -23.96 4.00 16.35
CA LEU A 54 -24.73 2.80 16.65
C LEU A 54 -24.87 2.74 18.17
N SER A 55 -26.10 2.74 18.67
CA SER A 55 -26.44 2.60 20.10
C SER A 55 -25.69 3.53 21.07
N GLY A 56 -25.58 4.83 20.76
CA GLY A 56 -25.12 5.84 21.73
C GLY A 56 -23.61 5.86 22.02
N GLN A 57 -22.81 5.09 21.29
CA GLN A 57 -21.35 5.07 21.44
C GLN A 57 -20.70 5.75 20.23
N VAL A 58 -19.94 6.83 20.48
CA VAL A 58 -19.07 7.43 19.45
C VAL A 58 -17.96 6.43 19.19
N ILE A 59 -18.05 5.65 18.12
CA ILE A 59 -16.89 4.93 17.62
C ILE A 59 -15.94 5.98 17.03
N ASN A 60 -14.87 6.30 17.74
CA ASN A 60 -13.75 6.98 17.11
C ASN A 60 -13.23 6.03 16.04
N ALA A 61 -13.27 6.45 14.77
CA ALA A 61 -12.67 5.69 13.69
C ALA A 61 -11.21 5.40 14.08
N SER A 62 -10.79 4.14 13.94
CA SER A 62 -9.40 3.77 14.22
C SER A 62 -8.47 4.64 13.38
N PRO A 63 -7.35 5.14 13.91
CA PRO A 63 -6.35 5.86 13.11
C PRO A 63 -5.70 4.94 12.06
N TRP A 64 -5.93 3.63 12.14
CA TRP A 64 -5.30 2.65 11.26
C TRP A 64 -5.82 2.77 9.83
N ILE A 65 -4.89 2.58 8.90
CA ILE A 65 -5.23 2.36 7.49
C ILE A 65 -5.25 0.85 7.26
N VAL A 66 -6.37 0.33 6.76
CA VAL A 66 -6.57 -1.09 6.47
C VAL A 66 -6.88 -1.25 4.99
N ARG A 67 -6.13 -2.10 4.31
CA ARG A 67 -6.23 -2.27 2.86
C ARG A 67 -6.02 -3.69 2.42
N LEU A 68 -6.66 -4.05 1.31
CA LEU A 68 -6.32 -5.21 0.50
C LEU A 68 -5.64 -4.74 -0.80
N ALA A 69 -4.40 -5.15 -1.02
CA ALA A 69 -3.77 -5.07 -2.33
C ALA A 69 -3.96 -6.40 -3.05
N LYS A 70 -4.75 -6.40 -4.12
CA LYS A 70 -4.99 -7.58 -4.95
C LYS A 70 -4.19 -7.44 -6.23
N LEU A 71 -3.32 -8.41 -6.49
CA LEU A 71 -2.42 -8.41 -7.62
C LEU A 71 -2.64 -9.65 -8.48
N GLU A 72 -2.54 -9.47 -9.80
CA GLU A 72 -2.30 -10.59 -10.70
C GLU A 72 -0.86 -10.53 -11.18
N ILE A 73 -0.14 -11.63 -11.04
CA ILE A 73 1.26 -11.78 -11.44
C ILE A 73 1.33 -12.58 -12.74
N HIS A 74 2.29 -12.22 -13.61
CA HIS A 74 2.67 -13.05 -14.74
C HIS A 74 3.21 -14.40 -14.23
N PRO A 75 2.65 -15.55 -14.67
CA PRO A 75 3.04 -16.86 -14.16
C PRO A 75 4.55 -17.13 -14.22
N ASP A 76 5.23 -16.68 -15.28
CA ASP A 76 6.67 -16.86 -15.49
C ASP A 76 7.54 -16.15 -14.43
N PHE A 77 6.97 -15.20 -13.70
CA PHE A 77 7.66 -14.43 -12.66
C PHE A 77 7.19 -14.77 -11.25
N LEU A 78 6.28 -15.74 -11.07
CA LEU A 78 5.63 -15.98 -9.78
C LEU A 78 6.62 -16.25 -8.65
N ASP A 79 7.62 -17.09 -8.87
CA ASP A 79 8.61 -17.42 -7.84
C ASP A 79 9.51 -16.23 -7.49
N GLN A 80 9.90 -15.44 -8.50
CA GLN A 80 10.67 -14.20 -8.30
C GLN A 80 9.86 -13.16 -7.52
N TYR A 81 8.56 -13.04 -7.84
CA TYR A 81 7.66 -12.14 -7.13
C TYR A 81 7.47 -12.58 -5.68
N LYS A 82 7.27 -13.88 -5.42
CA LYS A 82 7.15 -14.44 -4.06
C LYS A 82 8.38 -14.15 -3.21
N ALA A 83 9.57 -14.36 -3.76
CA ALA A 83 10.81 -14.03 -3.06
C ALA A 83 10.92 -12.53 -2.76
N ALA A 84 10.55 -11.66 -3.71
CA ALA A 84 10.61 -10.21 -3.53
C ALA A 84 9.61 -9.68 -2.48
N ILE A 85 8.38 -10.21 -2.44
CA ILE A 85 7.38 -9.79 -1.45
C ILE A 85 7.70 -10.33 -0.06
N GLU A 86 8.30 -11.53 0.05
CA GLU A 86 8.78 -12.07 1.32
C GLU A 86 9.91 -11.22 1.91
N GLU A 87 10.93 -10.89 1.09
CA GLU A 87 12.02 -9.99 1.51
C GLU A 87 11.49 -8.61 1.96
N HIS A 88 10.58 -8.02 1.18
CA HIS A 88 9.94 -6.75 1.51
C HIS A 88 9.18 -6.79 2.83
N THR A 89 8.37 -7.85 3.01
CA THR A 89 7.53 -8.03 4.20
C THR A 89 8.38 -8.14 5.45
N GLN A 90 9.45 -8.94 5.40
CA GLN A 90 10.38 -9.10 6.51
C GLN A 90 11.06 -7.78 6.87
N ALA A 91 11.65 -7.10 5.87
CA ALA A 91 12.33 -5.83 6.10
C ALA A 91 11.40 -4.74 6.68
N ALA A 92 10.17 -4.66 6.18
CA ALA A 92 9.18 -3.71 6.67
C ALA A 92 8.80 -4.00 8.13
N LEU A 93 8.47 -5.24 8.48
CA LEU A 93 8.06 -5.61 9.83
C LEU A 93 9.20 -5.51 10.86
N GLU A 94 10.46 -5.69 10.43
CA GLU A 94 11.62 -5.52 11.29
C GLU A 94 11.99 -4.05 11.54
N SER A 95 11.82 -3.18 10.54
CA SER A 95 12.36 -1.81 10.57
C SER A 95 11.32 -0.70 10.73
N GLU A 96 10.03 -0.99 10.51
CA GLU A 96 8.96 0.02 10.50
C GLU A 96 7.91 -0.22 11.60
N PRO A 97 8.01 0.46 12.76
CA PRO A 97 7.02 0.32 13.84
C PRO A 97 5.58 0.66 13.43
N GLY A 98 5.41 1.45 12.36
CA GLY A 98 4.11 1.86 11.84
C GLY A 98 3.47 0.85 10.86
N VAL A 99 4.21 -0.17 10.44
CA VAL A 99 3.68 -1.28 9.63
C VAL A 99 3.26 -2.39 10.58
N LEU A 100 1.95 -2.53 10.80
CA LEU A 100 1.41 -3.45 11.81
C LEU A 100 1.18 -4.84 11.25
N THR A 101 0.83 -4.94 9.96
CA THR A 101 0.55 -6.23 9.31
C THR A 101 0.81 -6.13 7.82
N LEU A 102 1.49 -7.15 7.29
CA LEU A 102 1.62 -7.44 5.86
C LEU A 102 1.46 -8.96 5.68
N TYR A 103 0.24 -9.39 5.36
CA TYR A 103 -0.03 -10.81 5.07
C TYR A 103 -0.27 -10.99 3.58
N ALA A 104 0.78 -11.42 2.87
CA ALA A 104 0.72 -11.79 1.47
C ALA A 104 0.31 -13.26 1.32
N MET A 105 -0.70 -13.52 0.50
CA MET A 105 -1.28 -14.84 0.29
C MET A 105 -1.57 -15.04 -1.19
N THR A 106 -1.55 -16.29 -1.66
CA THR A 106 -2.02 -16.65 -3.00
C THR A 106 -3.31 -17.43 -2.94
N GLU A 107 -4.20 -17.26 -3.93
CA GLU A 107 -5.38 -18.11 -4.07
C GLU A 107 -4.97 -19.56 -4.40
N GLU A 108 -5.54 -20.56 -3.72
CA GLU A 108 -5.20 -21.97 -3.96
C GLU A 108 -5.44 -22.41 -5.41
N LYS A 109 -6.53 -21.92 -6.03
CA LYS A 109 -6.91 -22.26 -7.41
C LYS A 109 -6.22 -21.39 -8.46
N HIS A 110 -5.71 -20.23 -8.05
CA HIS A 110 -5.10 -19.24 -8.92
C HIS A 110 -3.82 -18.71 -8.27
N PRO A 111 -2.73 -19.50 -8.25
CA PRO A 111 -1.54 -19.18 -7.47
C PRO A 111 -0.82 -17.90 -7.94
N ASN A 112 -1.16 -17.40 -9.12
CA ASN A 112 -0.67 -16.13 -9.64
C ASN A 112 -1.51 -14.92 -9.20
N ARG A 113 -2.61 -15.13 -8.46
CA ARG A 113 -3.37 -14.07 -7.81
C ARG A 113 -2.91 -13.96 -6.36
N VAL A 114 -2.36 -12.80 -6.04
CA VAL A 114 -1.82 -12.49 -4.73
C VAL A 114 -2.75 -11.48 -4.07
N THR A 115 -3.09 -11.68 -2.80
CA THR A 115 -3.75 -10.68 -1.97
C THR A 115 -2.87 -10.38 -0.76
N VAL A 116 -2.65 -9.10 -0.49
CA VAL A 116 -1.92 -8.62 0.68
C VAL A 116 -2.89 -7.88 1.59
N LEU A 117 -3.04 -8.36 2.84
CA LEU A 117 -3.65 -7.55 3.90
C LEU A 117 -2.59 -6.62 4.47
N GLU A 118 -2.85 -5.33 4.38
CA GLU A 118 -1.95 -4.28 4.83
C GLU A 118 -2.64 -3.49 5.94
N ILE A 119 -1.97 -3.38 7.09
CA ILE A 119 -2.44 -2.58 8.23
C ILE A 119 -1.31 -1.65 8.67
N TYR A 120 -1.59 -0.35 8.65
CA TYR A 120 -0.67 0.70 9.08
C TYR A 120 -1.23 1.44 10.28
N ALA A 121 -0.36 1.85 11.20
CA ALA A 121 -0.75 2.56 12.43
C ALA A 121 -1.41 3.92 12.15
N SER A 122 -1.07 4.54 11.02
CA SER A 122 -1.61 5.84 10.58
C SER A 122 -1.37 6.06 9.08
N ASN A 123 -1.98 7.12 8.54
CA ASN A 123 -1.65 7.58 7.18
C ASN A 123 -0.18 8.01 7.06
N GLU A 124 0.43 8.60 8.11
CA GLU A 124 1.85 8.96 8.10
C GLU A 124 2.76 7.74 8.02
N ALA A 125 2.43 6.67 8.75
CA ALA A 125 3.13 5.39 8.66
C ALA A 125 3.07 4.83 7.23
N TYR A 126 1.90 4.86 6.60
CA TYR A 126 1.74 4.46 5.20
C TYR A 126 2.59 5.32 4.25
N GLN A 127 2.56 6.65 4.38
CA GLN A 127 3.36 7.54 3.53
C GLN A 127 4.88 7.36 3.74
N THR A 128 5.29 6.99 4.95
CA THR A 128 6.69 6.67 5.26
C THR A 128 7.09 5.36 4.60
N HIS A 129 6.24 4.33 4.72
CA HIS A 129 6.44 3.03 4.09
C HIS A 129 6.73 3.13 2.59
N LEU A 130 5.96 3.94 1.86
CA LEU A 130 6.14 4.15 0.42
C LEU A 130 7.52 4.73 0.02
N LYS A 131 8.26 5.30 0.96
CA LYS A 131 9.55 5.97 0.73
C LYS A 131 10.75 5.14 1.19
N THR A 132 10.50 3.98 1.81
CA THR A 132 11.57 3.14 2.35
C THR A 132 12.35 2.44 1.23
N ALA A 133 13.62 2.12 1.51
CA ALA A 133 14.49 1.47 0.53
C ALA A 133 13.96 0.09 0.10
N HIS A 134 13.46 -0.71 1.05
CA HIS A 134 12.90 -2.04 0.76
C HIS A 134 11.58 -1.95 -0.02
N PHE A 135 10.71 -0.98 0.25
CA PHE A 135 9.51 -0.78 -0.57
C PHE A 135 9.87 -0.37 -2.00
N ILE A 136 10.79 0.58 -2.18
CA ILE A 136 11.23 1.03 -3.50
C ILE A 136 11.88 -0.13 -4.27
N LYS A 137 12.75 -0.91 -3.61
CA LYS A 137 13.36 -2.11 -4.20
C LYS A 137 12.30 -3.10 -4.69
N TYR A 138 11.34 -3.45 -3.84
CA TYR A 138 10.24 -4.34 -4.18
C TYR A 138 9.44 -3.81 -5.36
N LYS A 139 8.92 -2.58 -5.25
CA LYS A 139 8.01 -2.01 -6.24
C LYS A 139 8.64 -1.87 -7.63
N THR A 140 9.90 -1.45 -7.69
CA THR A 140 10.63 -1.31 -8.96
C THR A 140 11.08 -2.67 -9.51
N GLY A 141 11.56 -3.57 -8.64
CA GLY A 141 11.97 -4.91 -9.01
C GLY A 141 10.84 -5.78 -9.57
N THR A 142 9.61 -5.61 -9.06
CA THR A 142 8.45 -6.39 -9.49
C THR A 142 7.60 -5.73 -10.57
N GLN A 143 7.93 -4.53 -11.02
CA GLN A 143 7.06 -3.75 -11.92
C GLN A 143 6.64 -4.54 -13.18
N LYS A 144 7.60 -5.23 -13.83
CA LYS A 144 7.34 -6.05 -15.01
C LYS A 144 6.64 -7.39 -14.73
N MET A 145 6.54 -7.77 -13.46
CA MET A 145 5.96 -9.05 -13.03
C MET A 145 4.46 -8.91 -12.78
N VAL A 146 4.00 -7.71 -12.43
CA VAL A 146 2.61 -7.43 -12.06
C VAL A 146 1.79 -7.11 -13.32
N LYS A 147 0.76 -7.91 -13.59
CA LYS A 147 -0.23 -7.65 -14.65
C LYS A 147 -1.25 -6.60 -14.23
N SER A 148 -1.71 -6.68 -12.99
CA SER A 148 -2.72 -5.77 -12.44
C SER A 148 -2.54 -5.60 -10.93
N LEU A 149 -2.98 -4.45 -10.43
CA LEU A 149 -3.02 -4.12 -9.01
C LEU A 149 -4.34 -3.38 -8.74
N GLU A 150 -5.12 -3.90 -7.81
CA GLU A 150 -6.30 -3.26 -7.24
C GLU A 150 -6.03 -2.96 -5.76
N LEU A 151 -6.29 -1.73 -5.34
CA LEU A 151 -6.17 -1.29 -3.96
C LEU A 151 -7.55 -1.06 -3.38
N VAL A 152 -7.97 -1.90 -2.43
CA VAL A 152 -9.28 -1.84 -1.80
C VAL A 152 -9.12 -1.35 -0.36
N ASN A 153 -9.54 -0.12 -0.10
CA ASN A 153 -9.68 0.38 1.28
C ASN A 153 -10.84 -0.35 1.96
N VAL A 154 -10.61 -0.82 3.18
CA VAL A 154 -11.62 -1.59 3.92
C VAL A 154 -11.79 -1.03 5.33
N ASP A 155 -13.02 -1.07 5.82
CA ASP A 155 -13.31 -0.82 7.23
C ASP A 155 -13.24 -2.14 7.99
N ALA A 156 -12.34 -2.22 8.97
CA ALA A 156 -12.22 -3.41 9.78
C ALA A 156 -13.44 -3.55 10.71
N ILE A 157 -14.06 -4.73 10.69
CA ILE A 157 -15.18 -5.06 11.58
C ILE A 157 -14.66 -5.56 12.94
N ALA A 158 -13.64 -6.42 12.92
CA ALA A 158 -12.97 -6.94 14.12
C ALA A 158 -11.54 -7.41 13.79
N PHE A 159 -10.63 -7.24 14.74
CA PHE A 159 -9.29 -7.83 14.69
C PHE A 159 -9.10 -8.82 15.84
N GLY A 160 -8.36 -9.89 15.59
CA GLY A 160 -8.01 -10.87 16.60
C GLY A 160 -6.86 -11.75 16.14
N ALA A 161 -5.88 -11.94 17.02
CA ALA A 161 -4.78 -12.87 16.83
C ALA A 161 -4.42 -13.50 18.17
N LYS A 162 -4.00 -14.77 18.16
CA LYS A 162 -3.29 -15.37 19.29
C LYS A 162 -1.83 -14.92 19.19
N SER A 163 -1.20 -14.58 20.31
CA SER A 163 0.14 -13.99 20.39
C SER A 163 1.23 -14.75 19.63
N ASP A 164 1.08 -16.07 19.44
CA ASP A 164 2.19 -16.94 19.01
C ASP A 164 1.92 -17.74 17.73
N VAL A 165 0.83 -17.48 17.00
CA VAL A 165 0.42 -18.37 15.87
C VAL A 165 1.05 -18.02 14.54
N LEU A 166 1.38 -16.74 14.29
CA LEU A 166 1.86 -16.25 12.98
C LEU A 166 3.21 -15.55 13.09
N GLN A 167 4.17 -16.15 13.82
CA GLN A 167 5.53 -15.63 13.78
C GLN A 167 6.16 -15.97 12.42
N LEU A 168 6.68 -14.95 11.74
CA LEU A 168 7.57 -15.15 10.60
C LEU A 168 8.72 -16.04 11.05
N LYS A 169 9.04 -17.06 10.25
CA LYS A 169 10.20 -17.93 10.52
C LYS A 169 11.44 -17.03 10.52
N LYS A 170 12.05 -16.85 11.70
CA LYS A 170 13.36 -16.23 11.84
C LYS A 170 14.46 -17.15 11.33
#